data_AF-A0AAV0JW50-F1
#
_entry.id   AF-A0AAV0JW50-F1
#
_cell.length_a   1.000
_cell.length_b   1.000
_cell.length_c   1.000
_cell.angle_alpha   90.00
_cell.angle_beta   90.00
_cell.angle_gamma   90.00
#
_symmetry.space_group_name_H-M   'P 1'
#
loop_
_entity.id
_entity.type
_entity.pdbx_description
1 polymer ?
#
loop_
_entity_poly.entity_id
_entity_poly.type
_entity_poly.pdbx_seq_one_letter_code
_entity_poly.pdbx_strand_id
1 'polypeptide(L)'
;MTEELKLAVEAGKDENNGWISKEKLRERIEMVMDGESEVGKQVRTYHLTSREGLVHGDLIDHSVERFANKLIRDLQGESPSTKDNPIVFGY
;
A
#
# COMPACT_ATOMS: atom_id res chain seq x y z
N MET A 1 -0.27 4.61 6.61
CA MET A 1 0.11 3.78 5.44
C MET A 1 1.32 2.90 5.67
N THR A 2 2.55 3.42 5.80
CA THR A 2 3.75 2.56 5.90
C THR A 2 3.77 1.66 7.14
N GLU A 3 3.33 2.20 8.29
CA GLU A 3 3.21 1.43 9.54
C GLU A 3 2.08 0.38 9.48
N GLU A 4 0.96 0.71 8.85
CA GLU A 4 -0.21 -0.18 8.73
C GLU A 4 0.09 -1.38 7.84
N LEU A 5 0.88 -1.18 6.79
CA LEU A 5 1.26 -2.23 5.83
C LEU A 5 2.51 -3.02 6.27
N LYS A 6 3.26 -2.52 7.27
CA LYS A 6 4.49 -3.15 7.79
C LYS A 6 5.52 -3.50 6.72
N LEU A 7 5.57 -2.69 5.65
CA LEU A 7 6.44 -2.89 4.50
C LEU A 7 7.84 -2.28 4.67
N ALA A 8 8.03 -1.41 5.67
CA ALA A 8 9.31 -0.75 5.87
C ALA A 8 9.60 -0.48 7.34
N VAL A 9 10.89 -0.28 7.63
CA VAL A 9 11.40 0.15 8.93
C VAL A 9 11.94 1.55 8.80
N GLU A 10 11.49 2.46 9.65
CA GLU A 10 12.01 3.82 9.68
C GLU A 10 13.34 3.87 10.45
N ALA A 11 14.34 4.56 9.89
CA ALA A 11 15.63 4.76 10.53
C ALA A 11 15.58 5.66 11.77
N GLY A 12 14.55 6.48 11.89
CA GLY A 12 14.42 7.51 12.92
C GLY A 12 15.38 8.67 12.66
N LYS A 13 14.88 9.89 12.80
CA LYS A 13 15.70 11.11 12.71
C LYS A 13 16.14 11.54 14.10
N ASP A 14 17.23 12.27 14.19
CA ASP A 14 17.59 13.01 15.40
C ASP A 14 16.60 14.17 15.59
N GLU A 15 16.08 14.32 16.80
CA GLU A 15 15.04 15.32 17.10
C GLU A 15 15.55 16.76 17.06
N ASN A 16 16.86 16.96 17.27
CA ASN A 16 17.46 18.29 17.37
C ASN A 16 17.85 18.86 16.00
N ASN A 17 18.30 18.01 15.08
CA ASN A 17 18.76 18.46 13.76
C ASN A 17 17.98 17.85 12.57
N GLY A 18 17.16 16.82 12.78
CA GLY A 18 16.38 16.15 11.74
C GLY A 18 17.19 15.21 10.83
N TRP A 19 18.48 15.01 11.10
CA TRP A 19 19.36 14.13 10.31
C TRP A 19 19.31 12.69 10.83
N ILE A 20 19.59 11.76 9.93
CA ILE A 20 19.77 10.34 10.26
C ILE A 20 21.26 10.11 10.51
N SER A 21 21.60 9.58 11.68
CA SER A 21 23.00 9.22 11.97
C SER A 21 23.38 7.94 11.22
N LYS A 22 24.69 7.78 10.96
CA LYS A 22 25.23 6.59 10.29
C LYS A 22 24.93 5.32 11.10
N GLU A 23 24.95 5.42 12.42
CA GLU A 23 24.74 4.33 13.35
C GLU A 23 23.29 3.85 13.31
N LYS A 24 22.32 4.77 13.38
CA LYS A 24 20.88 4.45 13.26
C LYS A 24 20.56 3.83 11.91
N LEU A 25 21.13 4.37 10.83
CA LEU A 25 20.93 3.82 9.49
C LEU A 25 21.50 2.40 9.37
N ARG A 26 22.73 2.17 9.85
CA ARG A 26 23.36 0.84 9.87
C ARG A 26 22.51 -0.16 10.64
N GLU A 27 22.06 0.20 11.84
CA GLU A 27 21.24 -0.67 12.69
C GLU A 27 19.96 -1.11 11.96
N ARG A 28 19.26 -0.20 11.28
CA ARG A 28 18.06 -0.58 10.52
C ARG A 28 18.36 -1.44 9.31
N ILE A 29 19.46 -1.16 8.59
CA ILE A 29 19.89 -2.01 7.48
C ILE A 29 20.15 -3.42 7.99
N GLU A 30 20.91 -3.58 9.07
CA GLU A 30 21.20 -4.89 9.68
C GLU A 30 19.92 -5.57 10.15
N MET A 31 19.02 -4.85 10.83
CA MET A 31 17.72 -5.36 11.26
C MET A 31 16.85 -5.86 10.11
N VAL A 32 16.88 -5.23 8.93
CA VAL A 32 16.11 -5.69 7.77
C VAL A 32 16.83 -6.82 7.04
N MET A 33 18.15 -6.73 6.89
CA MET A 33 18.93 -7.64 6.04
C MET A 33 19.34 -8.93 6.72
N ASP A 34 19.37 -8.97 8.05
CA ASP A 34 19.63 -10.20 8.79
C ASP A 34 18.53 -11.25 8.50
N GLY A 35 18.98 -12.45 8.15
CA GLY A 35 18.12 -13.58 7.84
C GLY A 35 17.36 -14.07 9.06
N GLU A 36 17.94 -13.92 10.26
CA GLU A 36 17.31 -14.35 11.51
C GLU A 36 16.50 -13.26 12.20
N SER A 37 16.60 -12.01 11.75
CA SER A 37 15.79 -10.92 12.27
C SER A 37 14.30 -11.14 12.02
N GLU A 38 13.53 -11.17 13.09
CA GLU A 38 12.07 -11.27 13.06
C GLU A 38 11.44 -10.09 12.30
N VAL A 39 11.96 -8.88 12.51
CA VAL A 39 11.51 -7.68 11.78
C VAL A 39 11.79 -7.83 10.29
N GLY A 40 12.97 -8.31 9.92
CA GLY A 40 13.32 -8.57 8.52
C GLY A 40 12.43 -9.63 7.87
N LYS A 41 12.13 -10.73 8.58
CA LYS A 41 11.22 -11.79 8.13
C LYS A 41 9.80 -11.25 7.90
N GLN A 42 9.30 -10.42 8.81
CA GLN A 42 7.98 -9.79 8.68
C GLN A 42 7.92 -8.87 7.46
N VAL A 43 8.87 -7.94 7.34
CA VAL A 43 8.93 -6.99 6.20
C VAL A 43 8.96 -7.71 4.86
N ARG A 44 9.77 -8.77 4.73
CA ARG A 44 9.83 -9.59 3.51
C ARG A 44 8.51 -10.29 3.20
N THR A 45 7.90 -10.91 4.21
CA THR A 45 6.60 -11.60 4.06
C THR A 45 5.51 -10.62 3.63
N TYR A 46 5.38 -9.49 4.32
CA TYR A 46 4.41 -8.45 3.96
C TYR A 46 4.65 -7.91 2.55
N HIS A 47 5.91 -7.69 2.15
CA HIS A 47 6.22 -7.27 0.78
C HIS A 47 5.80 -8.29 -0.27
N LEU A 48 6.02 -9.59 -0.03
CA LEU A 48 5.60 -10.65 -0.93
C LEU A 48 4.08 -10.70 -1.04
N THR A 49 3.37 -10.73 0.08
CA THR A 49 1.90 -10.77 0.08
C THR A 49 1.27 -9.52 -0.52
N SER A 50 1.79 -8.32 -0.23
CA SER A 50 1.33 -7.08 -0.88
C SER A 50 1.60 -7.10 -2.38
N ARG A 51 2.77 -7.60 -2.81
CA ARG A 51 3.07 -7.75 -4.24
C ARG A 51 2.12 -8.75 -4.88
N GLU A 52 1.83 -9.87 -4.26
CA GLU A 52 0.87 -10.85 -4.78
C GLU A 52 -0.52 -10.25 -4.93
N GLY A 53 -1.04 -9.57 -3.90
CA GLY A 53 -2.35 -8.92 -3.95
C GLY A 53 -2.44 -7.77 -4.95
N LEU A 54 -1.35 -7.02 -5.18
CA LEU A 54 -1.32 -5.92 -6.15
C LEU A 54 -1.05 -6.37 -7.59
N VAL A 55 -0.25 -7.42 -7.79
CA VAL A 55 0.15 -7.91 -9.14
C VAL A 55 -0.83 -8.97 -9.66
N HIS A 56 -1.38 -9.81 -8.80
CA HIS A 56 -2.35 -10.86 -9.18
C HIS A 56 -3.79 -10.48 -8.84
N GLY A 57 -3.99 -9.40 -8.09
CA GLY A 57 -5.32 -8.85 -7.91
C GLY A 57 -5.70 -8.11 -9.17
N ASP A 58 -6.69 -8.62 -9.90
CA ASP A 58 -7.42 -7.88 -10.96
C ASP A 58 -8.08 -6.59 -10.43
N LEU A 59 -7.80 -6.19 -9.18
CA LEU A 59 -8.20 -4.95 -8.53
C LEU A 59 -7.88 -3.71 -9.35
N ILE A 60 -6.65 -3.58 -9.86
CA ILE A 60 -6.27 -2.41 -10.67
C ILE A 60 -7.00 -2.48 -12.01
N ASP A 61 -6.99 -3.64 -12.65
CA ASP A 61 -7.63 -3.84 -13.96
C ASP A 61 -9.14 -3.57 -13.89
N HIS A 62 -9.84 -4.13 -12.92
CA HIS A 62 -11.26 -3.86 -12.67
C HIS A 62 -11.54 -2.43 -12.23
N SER A 63 -10.62 -1.78 -11.52
CA SER A 63 -10.80 -0.36 -11.15
C SER A 63 -10.70 0.54 -12.37
N VAL A 64 -9.71 0.29 -13.24
CA VAL A 64 -9.53 1.02 -14.50
C VAL A 64 -10.70 0.74 -15.44
N GLU A 65 -11.11 -0.52 -15.58
CA GLU A 65 -12.25 -0.93 -16.39
C GLU A 65 -13.55 -0.28 -15.91
N ARG A 66 -13.84 -0.34 -14.60
CA ARG A 66 -15.02 0.32 -14.01
C ARG A 66 -15.01 1.82 -14.25
N PHE A 67 -13.85 2.46 -14.09
CA PHE A 67 -13.71 3.89 -14.35
C PHE A 67 -13.95 4.22 -15.84
N ALA A 68 -13.33 3.47 -16.75
CA ALA A 68 -13.49 3.65 -18.19
C ALA A 68 -14.95 3.46 -18.62
N ASN A 69 -15.61 2.39 -18.15
CA ASN A 69 -17.02 2.12 -18.43
C ASN A 69 -17.94 3.23 -17.90
N LYS A 70 -17.66 3.74 -16.70
CA LYS A 70 -18.40 4.90 -16.15
C LYS A 70 -18.21 6.13 -17.04
N LEU A 71 -16.98 6.44 -17.44
CA LEU A 71 -16.69 7.60 -18.29
C LEU A 71 -17.38 7.50 -19.65
N ILE A 72 -17.36 6.32 -20.27
CA ILE A 72 -18.04 6.06 -21.55
C ILE A 72 -19.55 6.28 -21.41
N ARG A 73 -20.16 5.73 -20.35
CA ARG A 73 -21.59 5.90 -20.07
C ARG A 73 -21.97 7.36 -19.86
N ASP A 74 -21.17 8.09 -19.09
CA ASP A 74 -21.39 9.51 -18.81
C ASP A 74 -21.27 10.37 -20.09
N LEU A 75 -20.37 10.02 -21.02
CA LEU A 75 -20.23 10.67 -22.33
C LEU A 75 -21.36 10.31 -23.31
N GLN A 76 -21.95 9.11 -23.19
CA GLN A 76 -23.06 8.65 -24.03
C GLN A 76 -24.43 9.15 -23.55
N GLY A 77 -24.50 9.86 -22.43
CA GLY A 77 -25.75 10.42 -21.89
C GLY A 77 -26.68 9.39 -21.25
N GLU A 78 -26.17 8.19 -20.93
CA GLU A 78 -26.92 7.17 -20.21
C GLU A 78 -26.94 7.49 -18.71
N SER A 79 -28.13 7.66 -18.14
CA SER A 79 -28.31 7.92 -16.71
C SER A 79 -27.90 6.69 -15.87
N PRO A 80 -27.29 6.87 -14.68
CA PRO A 80 -26.82 5.75 -13.88
C PRO A 80 -27.99 4.90 -13.39
N SER A 81 -27.97 3.59 -13.68
CA SER A 81 -28.87 2.60 -13.09
C SER A 81 -28.68 2.57 -11.57
N THR A 82 -29.78 2.71 -10.82
CA THR A 82 -29.82 2.74 -9.35
C THR A 82 -29.40 1.43 -8.67
N LYS A 83 -29.03 0.40 -9.41
CA LYS A 83 -28.65 -0.92 -8.88
C LYS A 83 -27.17 -1.09 -8.53
N ASP A 84 -26.30 -0.16 -8.92
CA ASP A 84 -24.84 -0.29 -8.76
C ASP A 84 -24.28 0.35 -7.47
N ASN A 85 -25.13 0.76 -6.52
CA ASN A 85 -24.68 1.48 -5.33
C ASN A 85 -24.99 0.74 -4.02
N PRO A 86 -24.26 -0.34 -3.66
CA PRO A 86 -24.34 -0.93 -2.34
C PRO A 86 -23.24 -0.38 -1.43
N ILE A 87 -23.13 0.94 -1.27
CA ILE A 87 -22.33 1.50 -0.18
C ILE A 87 -23.13 2.62 0.48
N VAL A 88 -24.02 2.21 1.38
CA VAL A 88 -24.56 3.09 2.42
C VAL A 88 -23.57 3.05 3.58
N PHE A 89 -22.75 4.09 3.72
CA PHE A 89 -22.10 4.36 5.00
C PHE A 89 -23.13 5.10 5.87
N GLY A 90 -23.69 4.38 6.84
CA GLY A 90 -24.44 4.97 7.95
C GLY A 90 -23.49 5.70 8.88
N TYR A 91 -23.84 6.93 9.24
CA TYR A 91 -23.22 7.70 10.31
C TYR A 91 -23.70 7.19 11.68
#